data_AF-X1UIU9-F1
#
_entry.id   AF-X1UIU9-F1
#
_cell.length_a   1.000
_cell.length_b   1.000
_cell.length_c   1.000
_cell.angle_alpha   90.00
_cell.angle_beta   90.00
_cell.angle_gamma   90.00
#
_symmetry.space_group_name_H-M   'P 1'
#
loop_
_entity.id
_entity.type
_entity.pdbx_description
1 polymer ?
#
loop_
_entity_poly.entity_id
_entity_poly.type
_entity_poly.pdbx_seq_one_letter_code
_entity_poly.pdbx_strand_id
1 'polypeptide(L)'
;NPGVATGVVAGEKIELTYGDSLRVNVSFGYRGLAGKATLHGAIGNHHTFPTDWFDDICEGEDSIDLPESLTEFTPCTASVDVGVTSALDPGTYDLRVKFPDYLEAGQPTEDNVIDIVGIKPTFELIQHHISHFAYIYDGDVEVTTATFKTDPFTPSAWAAKKFADALESEFRKVGGKVLEVKVSVDKTPLLWTDYRIEVIGTPLGEGVAATAGIAAIHIPIAITVLIIALAIIA
;
A
#
# COMPACT_ATOMS: atom_id res chain seq x y z
N ASN A 1 -13.66 20.89 10.39
CA ASN A 1 -14.65 20.30 9.45
C ASN A 1 -14.16 20.41 8.03
N PRO A 2 -13.25 19.54 7.60
CA PRO A 2 -13.08 19.28 6.17
C PRO A 2 -14.43 18.81 5.59
N GLY A 3 -14.69 19.02 4.31
CA GLY A 3 -15.81 18.38 3.62
C GLY A 3 -15.27 17.75 2.37
N VAL A 4 -15.25 16.43 2.27
CA VAL A 4 -14.75 15.72 1.08
C VAL A 4 -15.84 15.63 0.03
N ALA A 5 -15.49 16.02 -1.20
CA ALA A 5 -16.17 15.61 -2.41
C ALA A 5 -15.23 14.72 -3.24
N THR A 6 -15.59 13.44 -3.36
CA THR A 6 -15.05 12.52 -4.36
C THR A 6 -15.81 12.77 -5.67
N GLY A 7 -15.07 12.90 -6.76
CA GLY A 7 -15.64 13.08 -8.09
C GLY A 7 -15.21 11.93 -8.97
N VAL A 8 -15.87 10.79 -8.85
CA VAL A 8 -15.93 9.83 -9.96
C VAL A 8 -17.08 10.29 -10.85
N VAL A 9 -16.90 10.31 -12.17
CA VAL A 9 -18.00 10.58 -13.10
C VAL A 9 -19.04 9.47 -12.85
N ALA A 10 -20.18 9.84 -12.28
CA ALA A 10 -21.24 8.91 -11.90
C ALA A 10 -21.58 7.95 -13.06
N GLY A 11 -21.29 6.67 -12.89
CA GLY A 11 -21.65 5.59 -13.82
C GLY A 11 -20.53 5.02 -14.70
N GLU A 12 -19.29 5.53 -14.64
CA GLU A 12 -18.14 4.89 -15.30
C GLU A 12 -17.42 3.97 -14.31
N LYS A 13 -17.38 2.67 -14.64
CA LYS A 13 -16.64 1.69 -13.87
C LYS A 13 -15.17 1.70 -14.28
N ILE A 14 -14.28 1.62 -13.30
CA ILE A 14 -12.85 1.51 -13.52
C ILE A 14 -12.48 0.02 -13.48
N GLU A 15 -12.04 -0.52 -14.61
CA GLU A 15 -11.48 -1.87 -14.65
C GLU A 15 -10.01 -1.84 -14.21
N LEU A 16 -9.65 -2.69 -13.24
CA LEU A 16 -8.29 -2.84 -12.73
C LEU A 16 -7.89 -4.33 -12.72
N THR A 17 -6.60 -4.62 -12.88
CA THR A 17 -6.04 -5.95 -12.69
C THR A 17 -5.08 -6.00 -11.48
N TYR A 18 -4.75 -7.20 -11.04
CA TYR A 18 -3.80 -7.43 -9.94
C TYR A 18 -2.44 -6.76 -10.21
N GLY A 19 -1.95 -6.00 -9.22
CA GLY A 19 -0.71 -5.24 -9.32
C GLY A 19 -0.89 -3.81 -9.81
N ASP A 20 -2.08 -3.43 -10.31
CA ASP A 20 -2.39 -2.04 -10.63
C ASP A 20 -2.54 -1.21 -9.35
N SER A 21 -2.38 0.11 -9.49
CA SER A 21 -2.65 1.07 -8.43
C SER A 21 -3.70 2.07 -8.89
N LEU A 22 -4.75 2.22 -8.10
CA LEU A 22 -5.81 3.20 -8.33
C LEU A 22 -5.45 4.52 -7.66
N ARG A 23 -5.24 5.56 -8.47
CA ARG A 23 -5.06 6.92 -7.96
C ARG A 23 -6.39 7.62 -7.73
N VAL A 24 -6.73 7.84 -6.47
CA VAL A 24 -7.97 8.49 -6.05
C VAL A 24 -7.70 9.97 -5.83
N ASN A 25 -8.33 10.84 -6.63
CA ASN A 25 -8.23 12.29 -6.47
C ASN A 25 -9.39 12.82 -5.65
N VAL A 26 -9.09 13.66 -4.67
CA VAL A 26 -10.03 14.12 -3.66
C VAL A 26 -9.98 15.63 -3.60
N SER A 27 -11.16 16.27 -3.62
CA SER A 27 -11.30 17.71 -3.44
C SER A 27 -12.07 17.98 -2.16
N PHE A 28 -11.60 18.91 -1.33
CA PHE A 28 -12.25 19.21 -0.07
C PHE A 28 -12.03 20.66 0.36
N GLY A 29 -12.99 21.22 1.09
CA GLY A 29 -12.81 22.53 1.72
C GLY A 29 -12.16 22.37 3.10
N TYR A 30 -11.08 23.11 3.38
CA TYR A 30 -10.42 23.13 4.69
C TYR A 30 -10.54 24.48 5.39
N ARG A 31 -10.78 24.44 6.71
CA ARG A 31 -10.73 25.61 7.59
C ARG A 31 -10.17 25.19 8.94
N GLY A 32 -9.01 25.72 9.30
CA GLY A 32 -8.27 25.42 10.53
C GLY A 32 -6.86 26.01 10.51
N LEU A 33 -6.06 25.65 11.51
CA LEU A 33 -4.63 25.99 11.55
C LEU A 33 -3.88 25.21 10.47
N ALA A 34 -2.69 25.67 10.09
CA ALA A 34 -1.79 24.86 9.26
C ALA A 34 -1.44 23.56 10.00
N GLY A 35 -1.38 22.45 9.26
CA GLY A 35 -1.12 21.15 9.84
C GLY A 35 -0.95 20.07 8.79
N LYS A 36 -0.99 18.82 9.23
CA LYS A 36 -1.01 17.64 8.36
C LYS A 36 -2.27 16.84 8.62
N ALA A 37 -2.76 16.16 7.60
CA ALA A 37 -3.82 15.17 7.72
C ALA A 37 -3.44 13.89 6.99
N THR A 38 -3.93 12.76 7.50
CA THR A 38 -3.83 11.49 6.80
C THR A 38 -5.04 11.31 5.89
N LEU A 39 -4.80 11.20 4.58
CA LEU A 39 -5.80 10.80 3.60
C LEU A 39 -5.76 9.29 3.44
N HIS A 40 -6.87 8.62 3.73
CA HIS A 40 -7.01 7.17 3.59
C HIS A 40 -8.00 6.84 2.48
N GLY A 41 -7.59 5.96 1.56
CA GLY A 41 -8.42 5.41 0.50
C GLY A 41 -8.50 3.89 0.61
N ALA A 42 -9.68 3.32 0.34
CA ALA A 42 -9.89 1.87 0.39
C ALA A 42 -10.77 1.37 -0.75
N ILE A 43 -10.37 0.22 -1.30
CA ILE A 43 -11.18 -0.60 -2.20
C ILE A 43 -11.74 -1.76 -1.36
N GLY A 44 -13.05 -1.96 -1.43
CA GLY A 44 -13.73 -2.85 -0.51
C GLY A 44 -15.17 -3.13 -0.86
N ASN A 45 -15.91 -3.66 0.12
CA ASN A 45 -17.35 -3.89 -0.01
C ASN A 45 -18.12 -3.01 0.98
N HIS A 46 -19.11 -2.31 0.46
CA HIS A 46 -20.06 -1.53 1.24
C HIS A 46 -21.25 -2.40 1.62
N HIS A 47 -21.42 -2.60 2.92
CA HIS A 47 -22.50 -3.38 3.50
C HIS A 47 -23.53 -2.45 4.11
N THR A 48 -24.73 -2.43 3.52
CA THR A 48 -25.86 -1.61 4.01
C THR A 48 -26.80 -2.37 4.94
N PHE A 49 -26.57 -3.66 5.16
CA PHE A 49 -27.37 -4.54 6.03
C PHE A 49 -26.48 -5.59 6.71
N PRO A 50 -26.65 -5.91 8.01
CA PRO A 50 -27.67 -5.41 8.96
C PRO A 50 -27.37 -4.02 9.54
N THR A 51 -26.14 -3.54 9.39
CA THR A 51 -25.70 -2.19 9.74
C THR A 51 -24.96 -1.61 8.55
N ASP A 52 -24.82 -0.29 8.50
CA ASP A 52 -24.05 0.41 7.47
C ASP A 52 -22.56 0.39 7.85
N TRP A 53 -21.74 -0.35 7.10
CA TRP A 53 -20.31 -0.45 7.31
C TRP A 53 -19.58 -0.81 6.03
N PHE A 54 -18.28 -0.53 5.99
CA PHE A 54 -17.44 -0.78 4.82
C PHE A 54 -16.29 -1.70 5.22
N ASP A 55 -16.10 -2.76 4.43
CA ASP A 55 -15.02 -3.72 4.56
C ASP A 55 -13.80 -3.23 3.75
N ASP A 56 -12.82 -2.64 4.42
CA ASP A 56 -11.57 -2.20 3.78
C ASP A 56 -10.72 -3.44 3.43
N ILE A 57 -10.59 -3.76 2.13
CA ILE A 57 -9.82 -4.94 1.67
C ILE A 57 -8.44 -4.56 1.17
N CYS A 58 -8.36 -3.54 0.31
CA CYS A 58 -7.10 -2.94 -0.13
C CYS A 58 -7.09 -1.48 0.26
N GLU A 59 -6.01 -1.05 0.89
CA GLU A 59 -5.91 0.27 1.52
C GLU A 59 -4.69 1.02 1.00
N GLY A 60 -4.80 2.35 0.97
CA GLY A 60 -3.73 3.27 0.67
C GLY A 60 -3.83 4.50 1.56
N GLU A 61 -2.68 5.04 1.97
CA GLU A 61 -2.60 6.22 2.81
C GLU A 61 -1.60 7.22 2.24
N ASP A 62 -1.91 8.51 2.37
CA ASP A 62 -0.97 9.58 2.10
C ASP A 62 -1.11 10.72 3.12
N SER A 63 0.00 11.41 3.42
CA SER A 63 0.00 12.54 4.34
C SER A 63 -0.02 13.84 3.56
N ILE A 64 -1.02 14.67 3.83
CA ILE A 64 -1.27 15.89 3.07
C ILE A 64 -1.03 17.12 3.94
N ASP A 65 -0.40 18.13 3.35
CA ASP A 65 -0.20 19.42 4.01
C ASP A 65 -1.47 20.28 3.91
N LEU A 66 -1.95 20.72 5.08
CA LEU A 66 -3.13 21.56 5.20
C LEU A 66 -2.70 23.04 5.37
N PRO A 67 -3.22 23.96 4.53
CA PRO A 67 -2.90 25.38 4.65
C PRO A 67 -3.55 25.99 5.90
N GLU A 68 -2.95 27.03 6.47
CA GLU A 68 -3.67 27.83 7.46
C GLU A 68 -4.84 28.56 6.80
N SER A 69 -6.03 28.36 7.35
CA SER A 69 -7.26 28.99 6.86
C SER A 69 -8.24 29.18 8.01
N LEU A 70 -8.19 30.35 8.65
CA LEU A 70 -8.93 30.62 9.89
C LEU A 70 -10.33 31.21 9.67
N THR A 71 -10.53 31.90 8.54
CA THR A 71 -11.72 32.72 8.30
C THR A 71 -12.69 32.12 7.30
N GLU A 72 -12.18 31.51 6.23
CA GLU A 72 -12.98 30.96 5.11
C GLU A 72 -12.58 29.52 4.82
N PHE A 73 -13.37 28.81 4.01
CA PHE A 73 -12.97 27.48 3.54
C PHE A 73 -12.02 27.63 2.35
N THR A 74 -10.80 27.14 2.48
CA THR A 74 -9.85 27.04 1.38
C THR A 74 -10.08 25.73 0.62
N PRO A 75 -10.28 25.74 -0.70
CA PRO A 75 -10.35 24.52 -1.48
C PRO A 75 -8.96 23.87 -1.54
N CYS A 76 -8.90 22.60 -1.15
CA CYS A 76 -7.73 21.77 -1.19
C CYS A 76 -7.97 20.57 -2.11
N THR A 77 -6.91 20.09 -2.74
CA THR A 77 -6.92 18.89 -3.57
C THR A 77 -5.77 18.00 -3.15
N ALA A 78 -6.05 16.71 -3.00
CA ALA A 78 -5.06 15.69 -2.67
C ALA A 78 -5.34 14.41 -3.46
N SER A 79 -4.39 13.49 -3.43
CA SER A 79 -4.57 12.17 -4.03
C SER A 79 -4.00 11.09 -3.12
N VAL A 80 -4.58 9.90 -3.16
CA VAL A 80 -4.04 8.70 -2.51
C VAL A 80 -4.03 7.56 -3.53
N ASP A 81 -2.98 6.75 -3.50
CA ASP A 81 -2.82 5.60 -4.38
C ASP A 81 -3.19 4.33 -3.61
N VAL A 82 -4.13 3.54 -4.13
CA VAL A 82 -4.59 2.28 -3.52
C VAL A 82 -4.20 1.10 -4.41
N GLY A 83 -3.34 0.22 -3.92
CA GLY A 83 -2.82 -0.92 -4.68
C GLY A 83 -3.82 -2.09 -4.72
N VAL A 84 -4.06 -2.66 -5.90
CA VAL A 84 -4.90 -3.85 -6.10
C VAL A 84 -4.09 -5.10 -5.81
N THR A 85 -4.48 -5.83 -4.76
CA THR A 85 -3.80 -7.05 -4.32
C THR A 85 -4.65 -8.30 -4.57
N SER A 86 -4.03 -9.47 -4.34
CA SER A 86 -4.72 -10.77 -4.37
C SER A 86 -5.70 -11.00 -3.21
N ALA A 87 -5.89 -10.03 -2.31
CA ALA A 87 -6.96 -10.09 -1.31
C ALA A 87 -8.34 -9.94 -1.98
N LEU A 88 -8.41 -9.20 -3.09
CA LEU A 88 -9.60 -9.06 -3.91
C LEU A 88 -9.76 -10.31 -4.80
N ASP A 89 -10.98 -10.78 -4.95
CA ASP A 89 -11.36 -11.76 -5.99
C ASP A 89 -11.84 -11.00 -7.23
N PRO A 90 -11.89 -11.63 -8.42
CA PRO A 90 -12.51 -10.97 -9.57
C PRO A 90 -13.98 -10.63 -9.28
N GLY A 91 -14.37 -9.38 -9.47
CA GLY A 91 -15.69 -8.90 -9.06
C GLY A 91 -15.81 -7.38 -9.08
N THR A 92 -17.00 -6.89 -8.68
CA THR A 92 -17.27 -5.46 -8.54
C THR A 92 -17.11 -5.05 -7.08
N TYR A 93 -16.47 -3.91 -6.87
CA TYR A 93 -16.13 -3.35 -5.56
C TYR A 93 -16.49 -1.87 -5.46
N ASP A 94 -16.52 -1.41 -4.23
CA ASP A 94 -16.83 -0.05 -3.82
C ASP A 94 -15.54 0.69 -3.45
N LEU A 95 -15.58 2.02 -3.49
CA LEU A 95 -14.45 2.90 -3.15
C LEU A 95 -14.84 3.78 -1.97
N ARG A 96 -13.99 3.82 -0.94
CA ARG A 96 -14.16 4.72 0.21
C ARG A 96 -12.95 5.62 0.36
N VAL A 97 -13.19 6.87 0.75
CA VAL A 97 -12.16 7.81 1.18
C VAL A 97 -12.54 8.37 2.55
N LYS A 98 -11.57 8.48 3.45
CA LYS A 98 -11.76 9.09 4.79
C LYS A 98 -10.53 9.88 5.23
N PHE A 99 -10.76 10.80 6.16
CA PHE A 99 -9.71 11.40 6.97
C PHE A 99 -9.80 10.80 8.38
N PRO A 100 -8.95 9.82 8.74
CA PRO A 100 -9.00 9.19 10.07
C PRO A 100 -8.86 10.21 11.20
N ASP A 101 -8.02 11.23 10.99
CA ASP A 101 -7.79 12.31 11.94
C ASP A 101 -8.96 13.30 12.06
N TYR A 102 -9.88 13.29 11.08
CA TYR A 102 -10.99 14.23 10.96
C TYR A 102 -12.28 13.50 10.56
N LEU A 103 -12.81 12.65 11.46
CA LEU A 103 -14.02 11.86 11.21
C LEU A 103 -15.25 12.71 10.83
N GLU A 104 -15.29 13.95 11.30
CA GLU A 104 -16.29 14.97 10.94
C GLU A 104 -16.31 15.33 9.44
N ALA A 105 -15.26 14.99 8.68
CA ALA A 105 -15.17 15.23 7.25
C ALA A 105 -16.07 14.33 6.41
N GLY A 106 -16.68 13.34 7.04
CA GLY A 106 -17.42 12.29 6.38
C GLY A 106 -16.51 11.20 5.83
N GLN A 107 -17.15 10.15 5.31
CA GLN A 107 -16.50 9.00 4.70
C GLN A 107 -17.19 8.72 3.36
N PRO A 108 -17.04 9.60 2.36
CA PRO A 108 -17.65 9.41 1.06
C PRO A 108 -17.30 8.04 0.51
N THR A 109 -18.35 7.38 0.04
CA THR A 109 -18.31 6.02 -0.49
C THR A 109 -19.01 6.04 -1.84
N GLU A 110 -18.36 5.48 -2.84
CA GLU A 110 -18.89 5.32 -4.19
C GLU A 110 -19.13 3.83 -4.42
N ASP A 111 -20.39 3.46 -4.65
CA ASP A 111 -20.80 2.07 -4.78
C ASP A 111 -20.61 1.57 -6.22
N ASN A 112 -20.05 0.36 -6.37
CA ASN A 112 -19.93 -0.41 -7.60
C ASN A 112 -19.12 0.27 -8.72
N VAL A 113 -18.08 1.01 -8.35
CA VAL A 113 -17.27 1.81 -9.27
C VAL A 113 -15.98 1.14 -9.74
N ILE A 114 -15.57 0.02 -9.13
CA ILE A 114 -14.34 -0.70 -9.48
C ILE A 114 -14.68 -2.12 -9.90
N ASP A 115 -14.19 -2.56 -11.06
CA ASP A 115 -14.26 -3.96 -11.51
C ASP A 115 -12.84 -4.55 -11.51
N ILE A 116 -12.62 -5.58 -10.68
CA ILE A 116 -11.38 -6.35 -10.67
C ILE A 116 -11.49 -7.48 -11.67
N VAL A 117 -10.61 -7.45 -12.67
CA VAL A 117 -10.57 -8.41 -13.77
C VAL A 117 -9.23 -9.17 -13.81
N GLY A 118 -9.19 -10.24 -14.60
CA GLY A 118 -8.00 -11.09 -14.75
C GLY A 118 -8.02 -12.33 -13.85
N ILE A 119 -6.94 -13.10 -13.93
CA ILE A 119 -6.80 -14.33 -13.14
C ILE A 119 -6.10 -13.98 -11.85
N LYS A 120 -6.71 -14.34 -10.72
CA LYS A 120 -6.13 -14.17 -9.39
C LYS A 120 -4.75 -14.82 -9.33
N PRO A 121 -3.70 -14.09 -8.92
CA PRO A 121 -2.36 -14.64 -8.86
C PRO A 121 -2.31 -15.76 -7.79
N THR A 122 -1.61 -16.84 -8.13
CA THR A 122 -1.44 -18.01 -7.26
C THR A 122 0.01 -18.08 -6.83
N PHE A 123 0.29 -17.40 -5.72
CA PHE A 123 1.62 -17.34 -5.13
C PHE A 123 1.97 -18.64 -4.40
N GLU A 124 2.96 -19.37 -4.90
CA GLU A 124 3.56 -20.53 -4.23
C GLU A 124 4.86 -20.13 -3.54
N LEU A 125 4.99 -20.46 -2.25
CA LEU A 125 6.21 -20.23 -1.48
C LEU A 125 7.36 -21.08 -2.05
N ILE A 126 8.37 -20.43 -2.61
CA ILE A 126 9.56 -21.09 -3.17
C ILE A 126 10.76 -21.02 -2.24
N GLN A 127 10.81 -20.02 -1.35
CA GLN A 127 11.89 -19.86 -0.40
C GLN A 127 11.36 -19.26 0.90
N HIS A 128 11.79 -19.82 2.02
CA HIS A 128 11.55 -19.29 3.35
C HIS A 128 12.87 -19.28 4.10
N HIS A 129 13.31 -18.09 4.52
CA HIS A 129 14.50 -17.90 5.33
C HIS A 129 14.11 -17.37 6.70
N ILE A 130 14.48 -18.09 7.75
CA ILE A 130 14.24 -17.70 9.14
C ILE A 130 15.61 -17.35 9.73
N SER A 131 15.74 -16.11 10.21
CA SER A 131 16.93 -15.62 10.89
C SER A 131 17.07 -16.29 12.26
N HIS A 132 18.31 -16.53 12.70
CA HIS A 132 18.56 -17.02 14.06
C HIS A 132 17.99 -16.09 15.13
N PHE A 133 17.90 -14.79 14.84
CA PHE A 133 17.30 -13.80 15.73
C PHE A 133 15.81 -14.02 15.94
N ALA A 134 15.08 -14.63 14.99
CA ALA A 134 13.65 -14.90 15.14
C ALA A 134 13.34 -15.85 16.31
N TYR A 135 14.22 -16.81 16.59
CA TYR A 135 14.02 -17.77 17.70
C TYR A 135 14.21 -17.18 19.09
N ILE A 136 14.87 -16.01 19.18
CA ILE A 136 15.22 -15.37 20.46
C ILE A 136 14.57 -14.00 20.62
N TYR A 137 13.82 -13.54 19.61
CA TYR A 137 13.14 -12.26 19.63
C TYR A 137 11.73 -12.45 20.19
N ASP A 138 11.43 -11.71 21.24
CA ASP A 138 10.13 -11.68 21.92
C ASP A 138 9.68 -10.22 21.98
N GLY A 139 8.95 -9.78 20.96
CA GLY A 139 8.51 -8.40 20.75
C GLY A 139 7.60 -8.28 19.53
N ASP A 140 7.02 -7.10 19.33
CA ASP A 140 6.16 -6.83 18.17
C ASP A 140 6.93 -7.00 16.85
N VAL A 141 6.22 -7.34 15.78
CA VAL A 141 6.78 -7.58 14.45
C VAL A 141 6.08 -6.71 13.41
N GLU A 142 6.83 -6.25 12.42
CA GLU A 142 6.32 -5.53 11.26
C GLU A 142 6.40 -6.46 10.04
N VAL A 143 5.26 -6.67 9.37
CA VAL A 143 5.17 -7.48 8.15
C VAL A 143 5.08 -6.53 6.96
N THR A 144 6.05 -6.62 6.07
CA THR A 144 6.11 -5.81 4.85
C THR A 144 6.07 -6.71 3.63
N THR A 145 5.11 -6.48 2.75
CA THR A 145 4.96 -7.25 1.51
C THR A 145 5.22 -6.35 0.31
N ALA A 146 5.98 -6.82 -0.68
CA ALA A 146 5.93 -6.27 -2.02
C ALA A 146 5.94 -7.35 -3.09
N THR A 147 5.39 -6.98 -4.24
CA THR A 147 5.35 -7.81 -5.44
C THR A 147 6.15 -7.11 -6.53
N PHE A 148 6.98 -7.84 -7.24
CA PHE A 148 7.73 -7.33 -8.38
C PHE A 148 7.69 -8.31 -9.56
N LYS A 149 7.70 -7.75 -10.76
CA LYS A 149 7.62 -8.46 -12.02
C LYS A 149 9.01 -8.67 -12.61
N THR A 150 9.36 -9.91 -12.95
CA THR A 150 10.60 -10.22 -13.67
C THR A 150 10.31 -10.89 -15.00
N ASP A 151 11.32 -10.90 -15.88
CA ASP A 151 11.31 -11.77 -17.04
C ASP A 151 11.35 -13.26 -16.59
N PRO A 152 10.80 -14.18 -17.39
CA PRO A 152 10.71 -15.59 -17.02
C PRO A 152 12.05 -16.34 -17.04
N PHE A 153 13.16 -15.69 -17.40
CA PHE A 153 14.49 -16.30 -17.54
C PHE A 153 15.49 -15.88 -16.45
N THR A 154 15.15 -14.92 -15.59
CA THR A 154 16.00 -14.58 -14.43
C THR A 154 16.03 -15.76 -13.43
N PRO A 155 17.20 -16.35 -13.13
CA PRO A 155 17.28 -17.49 -12.22
C PRO A 155 16.83 -17.13 -10.81
N SER A 156 15.67 -17.66 -10.40
CA SER A 156 14.96 -17.43 -9.13
C SER A 156 15.84 -17.54 -7.87
N ALA A 157 16.77 -18.51 -7.85
CA ALA A 157 17.66 -18.72 -6.70
C ALA A 157 18.78 -17.67 -6.55
N TRP A 158 19.23 -17.07 -7.67
CA TRP A 158 20.30 -16.07 -7.66
C TRP A 158 19.77 -14.68 -7.26
N ALA A 159 18.60 -14.30 -7.77
CA ALA A 159 17.94 -13.04 -7.43
C ALA A 159 17.52 -13.02 -5.94
N ALA A 160 16.97 -14.13 -5.42
CA ALA A 160 16.49 -14.19 -4.06
C ALA A 160 17.60 -14.11 -2.99
N LYS A 161 18.80 -14.65 -3.26
CA LYS A 161 19.94 -14.51 -2.32
C LYS A 161 20.48 -13.08 -2.30
N LYS A 162 20.72 -12.47 -3.47
CA LYS A 162 21.13 -11.05 -3.53
C LYS A 162 20.10 -10.15 -2.88
N PHE A 163 18.81 -10.48 -3.04
CA PHE A 163 17.72 -9.80 -2.38
C PHE A 163 17.80 -9.90 -0.87
N ALA A 164 17.92 -11.11 -0.34
CA ALA A 164 18.03 -11.32 1.10
C ALA A 164 19.25 -10.59 1.68
N ASP A 165 20.41 -10.66 1.01
CA ASP A 165 21.65 -9.99 1.45
C ASP A 165 21.49 -8.46 1.43
N ALA A 166 20.89 -7.90 0.38
CA ALA A 166 20.62 -6.47 0.26
C ALA A 166 19.60 -5.98 1.30
N LEU A 167 18.50 -6.73 1.47
CA LEU A 167 17.47 -6.46 2.45
C LEU A 167 18.03 -6.46 3.88
N GLU A 168 18.82 -7.47 4.25
CA GLU A 168 19.44 -7.55 5.56
C GLU A 168 20.41 -6.39 5.80
N SER A 169 21.18 -6.00 4.78
CA SER A 169 22.06 -4.83 4.82
C SER A 169 21.26 -3.53 5.09
N GLU A 170 20.19 -3.29 4.34
CA GLU A 170 19.38 -2.09 4.49
C GLU A 170 18.64 -2.05 5.84
N PHE A 171 18.05 -3.17 6.29
CA PHE A 171 17.43 -3.27 7.63
C PHE A 171 18.43 -2.94 8.75
N ARG A 172 19.68 -3.42 8.63
CA ARG A 172 20.75 -3.10 9.60
C ARG A 172 21.10 -1.63 9.63
N LYS A 173 21.08 -0.91 8.49
CA LYS A 173 21.40 0.53 8.43
C LYS A 173 20.40 1.38 9.20
N VAL A 174 19.14 0.97 9.23
CA VAL A 174 18.06 1.65 9.95
C VAL A 174 17.85 1.13 11.37
N GLY A 175 18.76 0.28 11.86
CA GLY A 175 18.75 -0.24 13.24
C GLY A 175 17.80 -1.41 13.49
N GLY A 176 17.10 -1.90 12.47
CA GLY A 176 16.24 -3.07 12.59
C GLY A 176 16.94 -4.37 12.27
N LYS A 177 16.19 -5.46 12.46
CA LYS A 177 16.60 -6.81 12.12
C LYS A 177 15.51 -7.52 11.34
N VAL A 178 15.93 -8.23 10.30
CA VAL A 178 15.07 -9.17 9.58
C VAL A 178 14.94 -10.44 10.42
N LEU A 179 13.69 -10.84 10.69
CA LEU A 179 13.35 -12.06 11.43
C LEU A 179 13.03 -13.18 10.44
N GLU A 180 12.17 -12.93 9.47
CA GLU A 180 11.80 -13.90 8.43
C GLU A 180 11.70 -13.23 7.06
N VAL A 181 12.03 -13.98 6.01
CA VAL A 181 11.79 -13.60 4.61
C VAL A 181 11.14 -14.76 3.89
N LYS A 182 9.97 -14.51 3.30
CA LYS A 182 9.24 -15.47 2.46
C LYS A 182 9.19 -14.94 1.04
N VAL A 183 9.69 -15.73 0.10
CA VAL A 183 9.62 -15.44 -1.33
C VAL A 183 8.64 -16.42 -1.95
N SER A 184 7.57 -15.88 -2.52
CA SER A 184 6.58 -16.64 -3.28
C SER A 184 6.64 -16.24 -4.75
N VAL A 185 6.27 -17.17 -5.62
CA VAL A 185 6.22 -16.95 -7.07
C VAL A 185 4.79 -17.14 -7.57
N ASP A 186 4.29 -16.23 -8.38
CA ASP A 186 3.04 -16.41 -9.09
C ASP A 186 3.23 -17.35 -10.27
N LYS A 187 2.49 -18.45 -10.28
CA LYS A 187 2.53 -19.46 -11.36
C LYS A 187 1.54 -19.18 -12.49
N THR A 188 0.75 -18.11 -12.37
CA THR A 188 -0.34 -17.78 -13.29
C THR A 188 0.13 -17.19 -14.62
N PRO A 189 1.09 -16.24 -14.64
CA PRO A 189 1.53 -15.62 -15.89
C PRO A 189 2.43 -16.56 -16.69
N LEU A 190 2.20 -16.65 -18.01
CA LEU A 190 2.97 -17.51 -18.92
C LEU A 190 4.19 -16.81 -19.56
N LEU A 191 4.18 -15.47 -19.58
CA LEU A 191 5.15 -14.65 -20.32
C LEU A 191 6.04 -13.79 -19.40
N TRP A 192 5.78 -13.79 -18.11
CA TRP A 192 6.57 -13.15 -17.06
C TRP A 192 6.40 -13.92 -15.75
N THR A 193 7.09 -13.49 -14.70
CA THR A 193 6.97 -14.11 -13.39
C THR A 193 6.88 -13.01 -12.34
N ASP A 194 5.79 -13.03 -11.55
CA ASP A 194 5.62 -12.12 -10.44
C ASP A 194 6.12 -12.79 -9.17
N TYR A 195 7.08 -12.16 -8.48
CA TYR A 195 7.56 -12.62 -7.19
C TYR A 195 6.97 -11.74 -6.10
N ARG A 196 6.46 -12.38 -5.05
CA ARG A 196 6.00 -11.71 -3.84
C ARG A 196 6.98 -11.99 -2.72
N ILE A 197 7.47 -10.95 -2.09
CA ILE A 197 8.37 -11.02 -0.95
C ILE A 197 7.64 -10.46 0.25
N GLU A 198 7.51 -11.29 1.27
CA GLU A 198 7.05 -10.92 2.60
C GLU A 198 8.26 -10.93 3.54
N VAL A 199 8.50 -9.79 4.18
CA VAL A 199 9.58 -9.58 5.14
C VAL A 199 8.95 -9.35 6.50
N ILE A 200 9.35 -10.15 7.47
CA ILE A 200 8.97 -9.99 8.87
C ILE A 200 10.20 -9.45 9.59
N GLY A 201 10.10 -8.26 10.13
CA GLY A 201 11.20 -7.57 10.81
C GLY A 201 10.81 -7.01 12.16
N THR A 202 11.81 -6.55 12.90
CA THR A 202 11.57 -5.69 14.06
C THR A 202 10.94 -4.38 13.61
N PRO A 203 9.95 -3.82 14.34
CA PRO A 203 9.32 -2.55 14.00
C PRO A 203 10.37 -1.46 13.85
N LEU A 204 10.38 -0.79 12.70
CA LEU A 204 11.35 0.27 12.40
C LEU A 204 10.84 1.67 12.77
N GLY A 205 9.54 1.78 13.07
CA GLY A 205 8.86 3.06 13.30
C GLY A 205 8.53 3.79 12.00
N GLU A 206 7.86 4.94 12.14
CA GLU A 206 7.56 5.83 11.01
C GLU A 206 8.82 6.63 10.64
N GLY A 207 9.18 6.65 9.36
CA GLY A 207 10.32 7.42 8.86
C GLY A 207 9.95 8.23 7.64
N VAL A 208 10.41 9.49 7.63
CA VAL A 208 10.32 10.38 6.48
C VAL A 208 11.49 10.07 5.56
N ALA A 209 11.29 9.24 4.53
CA ALA A 209 12.31 8.97 3.53
C ALA A 209 12.22 10.00 2.39
N ALA A 210 12.93 11.13 2.54
CA ALA A 210 13.21 12.03 1.43
C ALA A 210 14.45 11.53 0.65
N THR A 211 14.24 10.72 -0.38
CA THR A 211 15.25 10.51 -1.43
C THR A 211 15.04 11.57 -2.52
N ALA A 212 16.11 12.30 -2.85
CA ALA A 212 16.07 13.36 -3.85
C ALA A 212 15.57 12.82 -5.21
N GLY A 213 14.37 13.24 -5.60
CA GLY A 213 13.73 12.86 -6.87
C GLY A 213 12.32 12.25 -6.74
N ILE A 214 11.87 11.91 -5.54
CA ILE A 214 10.52 11.40 -5.27
C ILE A 214 9.89 12.30 -4.21
N ALA A 215 8.65 12.74 -4.44
CA ALA A 215 7.89 13.53 -3.46
C ALA A 215 7.82 12.76 -2.13
N ALA A 216 7.89 13.48 -1.01
CA ALA A 216 7.94 12.89 0.32
C ALA A 216 6.62 12.19 0.67
N ILE A 217 6.52 10.89 0.36
CA ILE A 217 5.45 10.00 0.79
C ILE A 217 5.87 9.47 2.17
N HIS A 218 4.94 9.39 3.13
CA HIS A 218 5.18 8.69 4.41
C HIS A 218 5.19 7.18 4.12
N ILE A 219 6.31 6.70 3.62
CA ILE A 219 6.53 5.28 3.33
C ILE A 219 7.10 4.65 4.60
N PRO A 220 6.48 3.59 5.17
CA PRO A 220 7.08 2.79 6.23
C PRO A 220 8.55 2.51 5.93
N ILE A 221 9.44 2.69 6.91
CA ILE A 221 10.89 2.55 6.68
C ILE A 221 11.21 1.17 6.07
N ALA A 222 10.47 0.15 6.48
CA ALA A 222 10.56 -1.20 5.92
C ALA A 222 10.24 -1.27 4.42
N ILE A 223 9.23 -0.55 3.92
CA ILE A 223 8.91 -0.47 2.48
C ILE A 223 10.03 0.25 1.73
N THR A 224 10.57 1.34 2.28
CA THR A 224 11.71 2.06 1.65
C THR A 224 12.93 1.16 1.52
N VAL A 225 13.27 0.45 2.60
CA VAL A 225 14.36 -0.53 2.64
C VAL A 225 14.15 -1.64 1.60
N LEU A 226 12.91 -2.15 1.50
CA LEU A 226 12.54 -3.17 0.53
C LEU A 226 12.71 -2.67 -0.92
N ILE A 227 12.28 -1.45 -1.23
CA ILE A 227 12.45 -0.83 -2.56
C ILE A 227 13.93 -0.65 -2.90
N ILE A 228 14.76 -0.20 -1.95
CA ILE A 228 16.21 -0.07 -2.17
C ILE A 228 16.84 -1.43 -2.43
N ALA A 229 16.46 -2.46 -1.66
CA ALA A 229 16.94 -3.82 -1.87
C ALA A 229 16.55 -4.36 -3.25
N LEU A 230 15.32 -4.12 -3.71
CA LEU A 230 14.87 -4.48 -5.07
C LEU A 230 15.67 -3.75 -6.16
N ALA A 231 15.94 -2.46 -5.99
CA ALA A 231 16.71 -1.66 -6.95
C ALA A 231 18.18 -2.10 -7.12
N ILE A 232 18.74 -2.85 -6.16
CA ILE A 232 20.10 -3.42 -6.25
C ILE A 232 20.16 -4.63 -7.20
N ILE A 233 19.02 -5.23 -7.52
CA ILE A 233 18.93 -6.55 -8.18
C ILE A 233 18.30 -6.45 -9.56
N ALA A 234 17.45 -5.43 -9.78
CA ALA A 234 17.01 -4.99 -11.10
C ALA A 234 18.18 -4.44 -11.92
#